data_AF-A0A102DG35-F1
#
_entry.id   AF-A0A102DG35-F1
#
_cell.length_a   1.000
_cell.length_b   1.000
_cell.length_c   1.000
_cell.angle_alpha   90.00
_cell.angle_beta   90.00
_cell.angle_gamma   90.00
#
_symmetry.space_group_name_H-M   'P 1'
#
loop_
_entity.id
_entity.type
_entity.pdbx_description
1 polymer ?
#
loop_
_entity_poly.entity_id
_entity_poly.type
_entity_poly.pdbx_seq_one_letter_code
_entity_poly.pdbx_strand_id
1 'polypeptide(L)'
;MFPSGGHAYCVGWDKTLPNYDPQYYSVSHELRRSEWVLKAKVINETWIGDDGKAKPLQPPFQNGAPRPWGFDTYAGAFYDLQVEHAFKGTPPPTIRVFSENATNRFWLKEGQEILAFVSEEVFEEPIGKQFTLDTCGNFRTYPKANGLVAAVLKAAKASK
;
A
#
# COMPACT_ATOMS: atom_id res chain seq x y z
N MET A 1 -18.05 18.97 -10.63
CA MET A 1 -17.86 17.82 -9.74
C MET A 1 -16.55 17.18 -10.16
N PHE A 2 -15.43 17.58 -9.55
CA PHE A 2 -14.14 17.01 -9.89
C PHE A 2 -14.12 15.58 -9.36
N PRO A 3 -13.72 14.58 -10.16
CA PRO A 3 -13.41 13.28 -9.59
C PRO A 3 -12.29 13.54 -8.59
N SER A 4 -12.53 13.23 -7.32
CA SER A 4 -11.47 13.19 -6.33
C SER A 4 -10.56 12.03 -6.73
N GLY A 5 -9.58 12.32 -7.60
CA GLY A 5 -8.42 11.46 -7.78
C GLY A 5 -7.88 11.17 -6.39
N GLY A 6 -7.64 9.89 -6.10
CA GLY A 6 -7.15 9.46 -4.80
C GLY A 6 -5.78 10.09 -4.55
N HIS A 7 -5.75 11.29 -3.97
CA HIS A 7 -4.53 11.83 -3.42
C HIS A 7 -4.16 10.97 -2.24
N ALA A 8 -3.06 10.28 -2.39
CA ALA A 8 -2.51 9.37 -1.43
C ALA A 8 -1.80 10.21 -0.32
N TYR A 9 -2.62 10.97 0.40
CA TYR A 9 -2.29 11.82 1.53
C TYR A 9 -2.62 11.04 2.82
N CYS A 10 -1.81 11.17 3.86
CA CYS A 10 -2.10 10.54 5.15
C CYS A 10 -3.22 11.31 5.90
N VAL A 11 -4.44 11.27 5.34
CA VAL A 11 -5.64 12.02 5.78
C VAL A 11 -5.92 11.88 7.27
N GLY A 12 -5.61 10.73 7.87
CA GLY A 12 -5.88 10.47 9.29
C GLY A 12 -5.09 11.34 10.27
N TRP A 13 -4.07 12.07 9.81
CA TRP A 13 -3.28 12.99 10.64
C TRP A 13 -3.74 14.45 10.53
N ASP A 14 -4.61 14.78 9.57
CA ASP A 14 -5.05 16.16 9.35
C ASP A 14 -6.25 16.53 10.21
N LYS A 15 -5.96 17.25 11.30
CA LYS A 15 -6.96 17.76 12.24
C LYS A 15 -7.87 18.84 11.65
N THR A 16 -7.53 19.39 10.50
CA THR A 16 -8.29 20.47 9.86
C THR A 16 -9.37 19.95 8.91
N LEU A 17 -9.38 18.66 8.61
CA LEU A 17 -10.42 18.05 7.78
C LEU A 17 -11.77 18.01 8.53
N PRO A 18 -12.89 18.28 7.84
CA PRO A 18 -14.22 18.30 8.45
C PRO A 18 -14.65 16.94 9.04
N ASN A 19 -14.01 15.85 8.63
CA ASN A 19 -14.25 14.49 9.12
C ASN A 19 -13.00 13.88 9.78
N TYR A 20 -12.17 14.70 10.44
CA TYR A 20 -11.01 14.20 11.18
C TYR A 20 -11.42 13.12 12.18
N ASP A 21 -10.82 11.93 12.02
CA ASP A 21 -10.98 10.81 12.94
C ASP A 21 -9.63 10.54 13.63
N PRO A 22 -9.50 10.82 14.94
CA PRO A 22 -8.26 10.53 15.66
C PRO A 22 -7.94 9.03 15.74
N GLN A 23 -8.90 8.15 15.44
CA GLN A 23 -8.73 6.71 15.40
C GLN A 23 -8.47 6.17 13.99
N TYR A 24 -8.31 7.02 12.97
CA TYR A 24 -8.22 6.61 11.56
C TYR A 24 -7.15 5.52 11.29
N TYR A 25 -6.01 5.62 11.99
CA TYR A 25 -4.89 4.65 11.95
C TYR A 25 -4.84 3.73 13.17
N SER A 26 -5.95 3.55 13.87
CA SER A 26 -6.07 2.47 14.84
C SER A 26 -6.17 1.14 14.10
N VAL A 27 -5.61 0.07 14.68
CA VAL A 27 -5.66 -1.28 14.07
C VAL A 27 -7.09 -1.70 13.75
N SER A 28 -8.07 -1.34 14.58
CA SER A 28 -9.47 -1.70 14.36
C SER A 28 -10.10 -0.91 13.21
N HIS A 29 -9.78 0.37 13.02
CA HIS A 29 -10.27 1.15 11.87
C HIS A 29 -9.62 0.71 10.57
N GLU A 30 -8.30 0.57 10.54
CA GLU A 30 -7.60 0.06 9.36
C GLU A 30 -8.13 -1.31 8.97
N LEU A 31 -8.29 -2.23 9.93
CA LEU A 31 -8.86 -3.54 9.66
C LEU A 31 -10.28 -3.45 9.09
N ARG A 32 -11.12 -2.51 9.53
CA ARG A 32 -12.46 -2.32 8.96
C ARG A 32 -12.40 -1.82 7.51
N ARG A 33 -11.56 -0.83 7.23
CA ARG A 33 -11.42 -0.19 5.90
C ARG A 33 -10.74 -1.09 4.86
N SER A 34 -9.79 -1.93 5.28
CA SER A 34 -9.07 -2.81 4.37
C SER A 34 -9.95 -3.93 3.84
N GLU A 35 -9.81 -4.26 2.56
CA GLU A 35 -10.36 -5.48 1.98
C GLU A 35 -9.74 -6.71 2.65
N TRP A 36 -8.40 -6.72 2.74
CA TRP A 36 -7.63 -7.80 3.38
C TRP A 36 -6.58 -7.27 4.36
N VAL A 37 -6.26 -8.11 5.36
CA VAL A 37 -5.13 -7.87 6.28
C VAL A 37 -4.27 -9.11 6.31
N LEU A 38 -2.99 -8.99 5.96
CA LEU A 38 -2.17 -10.12 5.52
C LEU A 38 -0.78 -10.10 6.15
N LYS A 39 -0.25 -11.29 6.46
CA LYS A 39 1.18 -11.54 6.41
C LYS A 39 1.51 -11.99 4.99
N ALA A 40 2.40 -11.29 4.32
CA ALA A 40 2.78 -11.61 2.95
C ALA A 40 4.27 -11.43 2.72
N LYS A 41 4.80 -12.14 1.73
CA LYS A 41 6.18 -12.02 1.25
C LYS A 41 6.19 -11.39 -0.13
N VAL A 42 7.02 -10.39 -0.32
CA VAL A 42 7.22 -9.74 -1.62
C VAL A 42 8.02 -10.67 -2.51
N ILE A 43 7.51 -11.00 -3.70
CA ILE A 43 8.15 -11.97 -4.60
C ILE A 43 8.62 -11.35 -5.92
N ASN A 44 8.10 -10.19 -6.31
CA ASN A 44 8.48 -9.51 -7.55
C ASN A 44 8.20 -8.01 -7.45
N GLU A 45 9.03 -7.19 -8.09
CA GLU A 45 8.82 -5.75 -8.30
C GLU A 45 8.84 -5.45 -9.81
N THR A 46 7.81 -4.79 -10.33
CA THR A 46 7.72 -4.39 -11.74
C THR A 46 7.43 -2.90 -11.85
N TRP A 47 8.39 -2.15 -12.38
CA TRP A 47 8.26 -0.70 -12.61
C TRP A 47 7.42 -0.40 -13.84
N ILE A 48 6.59 0.63 -13.73
CA ILE A 48 5.61 1.02 -14.74
C ILE A 48 5.91 2.45 -15.21
N GLY A 49 6.02 2.63 -16.52
CA GLY A 49 6.15 3.93 -17.15
C GLY A 49 4.85 4.72 -17.13
N ASP A 50 4.91 6.00 -17.51
CA ASP A 50 3.72 6.88 -17.58
C ASP A 50 2.69 6.42 -18.63
N ASP A 51 3.10 5.50 -19.53
CA ASP A 51 2.22 4.85 -20.51
C ASP A 51 1.52 3.60 -19.97
N GLY A 52 1.70 3.27 -18.68
CA GLY A 52 1.07 2.14 -18.01
C GLY A 52 1.73 0.80 -18.30
N LYS A 53 2.85 0.79 -19.03
CA LYS A 53 3.55 -0.44 -19.40
C LYS A 53 4.78 -0.67 -18.55
N ALA A 54 5.19 -1.93 -18.47
CA ALA A 54 6.43 -2.31 -17.81
C ALA A 54 7.61 -1.55 -18.43
N LYS A 55 8.36 -0.83 -17.59
CA LYS A 55 9.50 -0.02 -17.98
C LYS A 55 10.68 -0.36 -17.07
N PRO A 56 11.81 -0.85 -17.62
CA PRO A 56 13.02 -1.04 -16.84
C PRO A 56 13.48 0.25 -16.18
N LEU A 57 14.13 0.14 -15.03
CA LEU A 57 14.75 1.28 -14.35
C LEU A 57 15.89 1.88 -15.19
N GLN A 58 15.86 3.19 -15.39
CA GLN A 58 16.85 3.95 -16.17
C GLN A 58 17.45 5.08 -15.31
N PRO A 59 18.45 4.78 -14.46
CA PRO A 59 19.17 5.82 -13.72
C PRO A 59 20.00 6.70 -14.67
N PRO A 60 20.36 7.94 -14.28
CA PRO A 60 20.16 8.52 -12.94
C PRO A 60 18.73 9.00 -12.70
N PHE A 61 18.26 8.80 -11.47
CA PHE A 61 16.98 9.36 -11.00
C PHE A 61 17.17 10.74 -10.38
N GLN A 62 16.08 11.45 -10.17
CA GLN A 62 16.10 12.79 -9.60
C GLN A 62 16.91 12.81 -8.29
N ASN A 63 17.80 13.80 -8.13
CA ASN A 63 18.69 13.98 -6.97
C ASN A 63 19.64 12.79 -6.69
N GLY A 64 19.91 11.94 -7.68
CA GLY A 64 20.75 10.74 -7.48
C GLY A 64 20.07 9.69 -6.61
N ALA A 65 18.73 9.70 -6.55
CA ALA A 65 17.98 8.69 -5.82
C ALA A 65 18.26 7.29 -6.37
N PRO A 66 18.16 6.22 -5.54
CA PRO A 66 18.36 4.85 -5.99
C PRO A 66 17.16 4.29 -6.80
N ARG A 67 16.03 5.01 -6.82
CA ARG A 67 14.76 4.62 -7.45
C ARG A 67 14.04 5.87 -7.99
N PRO A 68 13.12 5.71 -8.95
CA PRO A 68 12.31 6.80 -9.47
C PRO A 68 11.63 7.61 -8.37
N TRP A 69 11.61 8.92 -8.54
CA TRP A 69 11.07 9.89 -7.61
C TRP A 69 10.49 11.10 -8.33
N GLY A 70 9.33 11.58 -7.86
CA GLY A 70 8.80 12.89 -8.24
C GLY A 70 8.54 12.98 -9.74
N PHE A 71 9.39 13.73 -10.45
CA PHE A 71 9.23 13.97 -11.89
C PHE A 71 9.92 12.94 -12.79
N ASP A 72 10.47 11.86 -12.23
CA ASP A 72 10.95 10.73 -13.03
C ASP A 72 9.77 10.09 -13.79
N THR A 73 10.00 9.72 -15.05
CA THR A 73 8.96 9.26 -16.00
C THR A 73 8.46 7.83 -15.72
N TYR A 74 7.92 7.63 -14.53
CA TYR A 74 7.33 6.41 -14.03
C TYR A 74 6.03 6.71 -13.28
N ALA A 75 4.97 6.00 -13.62
CA ALA A 75 3.71 6.05 -12.88
C ALA A 75 3.82 5.41 -11.49
N GLY A 76 4.67 4.38 -11.35
CA GLY A 76 4.81 3.64 -10.10
C GLY A 76 5.43 2.26 -10.28
N ALA A 77 5.17 1.38 -9.31
CA ALA A 77 5.59 -0.01 -9.33
C ALA A 77 4.46 -0.94 -8.87
N PHE A 78 4.32 -2.07 -9.56
CA PHE A 78 3.57 -3.22 -9.06
C PHE A 78 4.46 -4.11 -8.21
N TYR A 79 3.88 -4.62 -7.13
CA TYR A 79 4.47 -5.64 -6.28
C TYR A 79 3.56 -6.85 -6.26
N ASP A 80 4.15 -8.01 -6.58
CA ASP A 80 3.47 -9.28 -6.36
C ASP A 80 3.81 -9.78 -4.96
N LEU A 81 2.76 -10.10 -4.20
CA LEU A 81 2.85 -10.54 -2.81
C LEU A 81 2.32 -11.96 -2.69
N GLN A 82 3.16 -12.87 -2.22
CA GLN A 82 2.75 -14.21 -1.82
C GLN A 82 2.09 -14.12 -0.43
N VAL A 83 0.83 -14.53 -0.34
CA VAL A 83 0.08 -14.54 0.92
C VAL A 83 0.53 -15.73 1.77
N GLU A 84 1.08 -15.45 2.94
CA GLU A 84 1.48 -16.48 3.91
C GLU A 84 0.39 -16.71 4.95
N HIS A 85 -0.31 -15.64 5.35
CA HIS A 85 -1.40 -15.71 6.28
C HIS A 85 -2.40 -14.56 6.06
N ALA A 86 -3.69 -14.85 6.13
CA ALA A 86 -4.74 -13.83 6.10
C ALA A 86 -5.37 -13.68 7.49
N PHE A 87 -5.25 -12.48 8.07
CA PHE A 87 -5.92 -12.09 9.31
C PHE A 87 -7.36 -11.62 9.05
N LYS A 88 -7.64 -11.07 7.86
CA LYS A 88 -8.98 -10.68 7.39
C LYS A 88 -9.16 -11.07 5.92
N GLY A 89 -10.36 -11.55 5.60
CA GLY A 89 -10.82 -11.86 4.25
C GLY A 89 -10.30 -13.20 3.72
N THR A 90 -10.46 -13.41 2.41
CA THR A 90 -10.04 -14.63 1.71
C THR A 90 -9.33 -14.24 0.41
N PRO A 91 -8.10 -13.73 0.49
CA PRO A 91 -7.33 -13.32 -0.69
C PRO A 91 -6.94 -14.55 -1.54
N PRO A 92 -6.63 -14.35 -2.84
CA PRO A 92 -5.92 -15.37 -3.61
C PRO A 92 -4.49 -15.60 -3.04
N PRO A 93 -3.84 -16.73 -3.39
CA PRO A 93 -2.49 -17.05 -2.88
C PRO A 93 -1.41 -16.03 -3.24
N THR A 94 -1.60 -15.32 -4.35
CA THR A 94 -0.75 -14.20 -4.77
C THR A 94 -1.65 -13.02 -5.09
N ILE A 95 -1.31 -11.85 -4.56
CA ILE A 95 -1.99 -10.59 -4.87
C ILE A 95 -1.01 -9.62 -5.53
N ARG A 96 -1.51 -8.78 -6.41
CA ARG A 96 -0.75 -7.67 -7.00
C ARG A 96 -1.22 -6.36 -6.39
N VAL A 97 -0.29 -5.56 -5.91
CA VAL A 97 -0.56 -4.23 -5.37
C VAL A 97 0.24 -3.16 -6.11
N PHE A 98 -0.32 -1.97 -6.24
CA PHE A 98 0.30 -0.83 -6.91
C PHE A 98 0.79 0.21 -5.90
N SER A 99 1.99 0.73 -6.14
CA SER A 99 2.60 1.84 -5.41
C SER A 99 2.83 3.00 -6.39
N GLU A 100 2.06 4.07 -6.24
CA GLU A 100 2.16 5.26 -7.08
C GLU A 100 3.47 6.01 -6.83
N ASN A 101 4.06 6.60 -7.87
CA ASN A 101 5.30 7.37 -7.79
C ASN A 101 5.13 8.83 -7.31
N ALA A 102 4.07 9.14 -6.55
CA ALA A 102 3.80 10.49 -6.04
C ALA A 102 3.78 10.56 -4.51
N THR A 103 2.60 10.43 -3.87
CA THR A 103 2.40 10.94 -2.49
C THR A 103 2.28 9.88 -1.40
N ASN A 104 1.86 8.65 -1.70
CA ASN A 104 1.80 7.52 -0.74
C ASN A 104 2.57 6.31 -1.25
N ARG A 105 3.74 6.58 -1.80
CA ARG A 105 4.59 5.53 -2.33
C ARG A 105 5.14 4.69 -1.19
N PHE A 106 5.06 3.39 -1.36
CA PHE A 106 5.81 2.44 -0.57
C PHE A 106 6.88 1.75 -1.42
N TRP A 107 7.97 1.40 -0.76
CA TRP A 107 9.08 0.69 -1.35
C TRP A 107 9.28 -0.63 -0.64
N LEU A 108 9.15 -1.69 -1.42
CA LEU A 108 9.38 -3.04 -0.94
C LEU A 108 10.58 -3.64 -1.67
N LYS A 109 11.21 -4.60 -1.00
CA LYS A 109 12.28 -5.41 -1.58
C LYS A 109 11.76 -6.83 -1.76
N GLU A 110 12.17 -7.48 -2.83
CA GLU A 110 11.93 -8.92 -2.98
C GLU A 110 12.48 -9.68 -1.77
N GLY A 111 11.75 -10.71 -1.34
CA GLY A 111 12.02 -11.49 -0.15
C GLY A 111 11.54 -10.86 1.15
N GLN A 112 11.11 -9.60 1.16
CA GLN A 112 10.67 -8.91 2.37
C GLN A 112 9.31 -9.42 2.85
N GLU A 113 9.22 -9.77 4.13
CA GLU A 113 7.96 -10.11 4.80
C GLU A 113 7.30 -8.87 5.39
N ILE A 114 5.98 -8.73 5.19
CA ILE A 114 5.19 -7.56 5.57
C ILE A 114 3.89 -7.96 6.27
N LEU A 115 3.46 -7.13 7.21
CA LEU A 115 2.08 -7.02 7.66
C LEU A 115 1.43 -5.90 6.84
N ALA A 116 0.47 -6.28 6.01
CA ALA A 116 -0.15 -5.42 5.02
C ALA A 116 -1.64 -5.23 5.27
N PHE A 117 -2.10 -3.99 5.11
CA PHE A 117 -3.50 -3.58 5.11
C PHE A 117 -3.84 -3.19 3.67
N VAL A 118 -4.59 -4.05 2.98
CA VAL A 118 -4.83 -3.94 1.54
C VAL A 118 -6.20 -3.32 1.31
N SER A 119 -6.26 -2.26 0.50
CA SER A 119 -7.51 -1.67 0.01
C SER A 119 -7.47 -1.56 -1.50
N GLU A 120 -8.64 -1.36 -2.10
CA GLU A 120 -8.79 -1.08 -3.52
C GLU A 120 -8.95 0.42 -3.71
N GLU A 121 -8.18 1.01 -4.62
CA GLU A 121 -8.16 2.45 -4.89
C GLU A 121 -8.21 2.71 -6.40
N VAL A 122 -8.56 3.93 -6.78
CA VAL A 122 -8.55 4.40 -8.18
C VAL A 122 -7.41 5.39 -8.36
N PHE A 123 -6.44 5.00 -9.18
CA PHE A 123 -5.30 5.82 -9.58
C PHE A 123 -5.58 6.55 -10.90
N GLU A 124 -4.78 7.56 -11.20
CA GLU A 124 -4.84 8.25 -12.49
C GLU A 124 -4.58 7.26 -13.65
N GLU A 125 -5.20 7.54 -14.80
CA GLU A 125 -4.92 6.80 -16.03
C GLU A 125 -3.43 6.94 -16.39
N PRO A 126 -2.77 5.87 -16.87
CA PRO A 126 -3.36 4.61 -17.37
C PRO A 126 -3.46 3.47 -16.35
N ILE A 127 -3.24 3.74 -15.06
CA ILE A 127 -3.20 2.67 -14.04
C ILE A 127 -4.59 2.22 -13.62
N GLY A 128 -5.49 3.19 -13.44
CA GLY A 128 -6.88 2.96 -13.08
C GLY A 128 -7.03 2.26 -11.72
N LYS A 129 -7.99 1.36 -11.64
CA LYS A 129 -8.41 0.71 -10.39
C LYS A 129 -7.47 -0.44 -10.00
N GLN A 130 -6.83 -0.36 -8.84
CA GLN A 130 -5.85 -1.34 -8.36
C GLN A 130 -5.93 -1.56 -6.84
N PHE A 131 -5.44 -2.71 -6.35
CA PHE A 131 -5.15 -2.88 -4.93
C PHE A 131 -3.89 -2.09 -4.54
N THR A 132 -3.85 -1.58 -3.32
CA THR A 132 -2.70 -0.87 -2.74
C THR A 132 -2.57 -1.14 -1.25
N LEU A 133 -1.54 -0.57 -0.63
CA LEU A 133 -1.23 -0.73 0.79
C LEU A 133 -1.41 0.59 1.53
N ASP A 134 -2.11 0.58 2.68
CA ASP A 134 -2.15 1.74 3.59
C ASP A 134 -0.83 1.81 4.37
N THR A 135 0.12 2.61 3.87
CA THR A 135 1.44 2.74 4.51
C THR A 135 1.55 3.87 5.54
N CYS A 136 0.49 4.68 5.67
CA CYS A 136 0.43 5.76 6.66
C CYS A 136 0.11 5.25 8.08
N GLY A 137 -0.48 4.05 8.20
CA GLY A 137 -0.95 3.49 9.46
C GLY A 137 -0.09 2.35 10.02
N ASN A 138 -0.70 1.17 10.12
CA ASN A 138 -0.17 0.00 10.81
C ASN A 138 0.61 -0.98 9.91
N PHE A 139 0.81 -0.65 8.63
CA PHE A 139 1.74 -1.39 7.76
C PHE A 139 3.13 -1.49 8.39
N ARG A 140 3.71 -2.69 8.49
CA ARG A 140 5.06 -2.90 9.04
C ARG A 140 5.76 -4.06 8.36
N THR A 141 7.08 -3.97 8.27
CA THR A 141 7.93 -5.08 7.84
C THR A 141 8.24 -5.99 9.04
N TYR A 142 8.39 -7.28 8.81
CA TYR A 142 8.90 -8.18 9.85
C TYR A 142 10.41 -7.94 10.08
N PRO A 143 10.91 -8.11 11.33
CA PRO A 143 10.20 -8.59 12.52
C PRO A 143 9.41 -7.51 13.30
N LYS A 144 9.47 -6.23 12.91
CA LYS A 144 8.81 -5.13 13.65
C LYS A 144 7.29 -5.32 13.77
N ALA A 145 6.67 -5.94 12.78
CA ALA A 145 5.25 -6.28 12.78
C ALA A 145 4.82 -7.18 13.95
N ASN A 146 5.73 -7.95 14.57
CA ASN A 146 5.40 -8.85 15.68
C ASN A 146 4.68 -8.14 16.84
N GLY A 147 5.02 -6.87 17.11
CA GLY A 147 4.38 -6.08 18.16
C GLY A 147 2.91 -5.71 17.87
N LEU A 148 2.46 -5.81 16.61
CA LEU A 148 1.09 -5.47 16.19
C LEU A 148 0.20 -6.71 16.00
N VAL A 149 0.78 -7.89 15.79
CA VAL A 149 0.03 -9.12 15.44
C VAL A 149 -1.07 -9.43 16.47
N ALA A 150 -0.78 -9.29 17.76
CA ALA A 150 -1.77 -9.54 18.81
C ALA A 150 -2.98 -8.58 18.72
N ALA A 151 -2.74 -7.30 18.41
CA ALA A 151 -3.80 -6.32 18.23
C ALA A 151 -4.62 -6.61 16.97
N VAL A 152 -3.98 -7.01 15.87
CA VAL A 152 -4.63 -7.40 14.62
C VAL A 152 -5.54 -8.61 14.85
N LEU A 153 -5.04 -9.67 15.50
CA LEU A 153 -5.83 -10.86 15.80
C LEU A 153 -7.03 -10.55 16.70
N LYS A 154 -6.84 -9.70 17.72
CA LYS A 154 -7.92 -9.24 18.59
C LYS A 154 -9.00 -8.49 17.80
N ALA A 155 -8.60 -7.56 16.94
CA ALA A 155 -9.52 -6.79 16.11
C ALA A 155 -10.25 -7.67 15.07
N ALA A 156 -9.55 -8.61 14.45
CA ALA A 156 -10.13 -9.55 13.49
C ALA A 156 -11.20 -10.43 14.14
N LYS A 157 -10.96 -10.92 15.36
CA LYS A 157 -11.93 -11.73 16.10
C LYS A 157 -13.20 -10.94 16.46
N ALA A 158 -13.06 -9.66 16.78
CA ALA A 158 -14.18 -8.79 17.13
C ALA A 158 -15.02 -8.33 15.93
N SER A 159 -14.54 -8.58 14.70
CA SER A 159 -15.20 -8.16 13.44
C SER A 159 -15.94 -9.31 12.74
N LYS A 160 -15.97 -10.50 13.35
CA LYS A 160 -16.74 -11.67 12.91
C LYS A 160 -18.03 -11.77 13.71
#